data_AF-A0A8R2F776-F1
#
_entry.id   AF-A0A8R2F776-F1
#
_cell.length_a   1.000
_cell.length_b   1.000
_cell.length_c   1.000
_cell.angle_alpha   90.00
_cell.angle_beta   90.00
_cell.angle_gamma   90.00
#
_symmetry.space_group_name_H-M   'P 1'
#
loop_
_entity.id
_entity.type
_entity.pdbx_description
1 polymer ?
#
loop_
_entity_poly.entity_id
_entity_poly.type
_entity_poly.pdbx_seq_one_letter_code
_entity_poly.pdbx_strand_id
1 'polypeptide(L)'
;MHMMRNIFSITTPLSNYLQNPAIDFIQAIHLIKVTRQQIQDLRAMKTESVYENLFTETKLFCEAQDLEEHDLADVRTSRKKKMSGEISSDERITSANYRYVCEVYRCSLDVILSKLDDRFSGSENIFKEFSLLLPERLELNKVSPNKFDYLVNCATANYIKMQSKHSKHTINTNDLSDQNDTDSDDSEEIIHVTAIYSALCKMGMVSAFPNLFMAYKGICTLPPTSATAERCFSKLKLIKTKLRSTVGEKRLDNLMLVSCNPDIEVSIEDAINKFASTSSVLQKALMYC
;
A
#
# COMPACT_ATOMS: atom_id res chain seq x y z
N MET A 1 -1.28 -20.07 17.95
CA MET A 1 -0.79 -18.68 17.86
C MET A 1 0.52 -18.54 17.09
N HIS A 2 1.55 -19.38 17.34
CA HIS A 2 2.88 -19.25 16.73
C HIS A 2 2.89 -19.16 15.19
N MET A 3 2.04 -19.93 14.51
CA MET A 3 1.86 -19.85 13.04
C MET A 3 1.55 -18.41 12.57
N MET A 4 0.63 -17.73 13.25
CA MET A 4 0.26 -16.35 12.92
C MET A 4 1.37 -15.36 13.30
N ARG A 5 2.13 -15.62 14.37
CA ARG A 5 3.29 -14.81 14.76
C ARG A 5 4.32 -14.73 13.64
N ASN A 6 4.64 -15.86 13.00
CA ASN A 6 5.65 -15.94 11.93
C ASN A 6 5.16 -15.30 10.61
N ILE A 7 3.85 -15.31 10.36
CA ILE A 7 3.24 -14.59 9.23
C ILE A 7 3.20 -13.08 9.51
N PHE A 8 2.86 -12.68 10.73
CA PHE A 8 2.77 -11.28 11.13
C PHE A 8 4.14 -10.61 11.31
N SER A 9 5.20 -11.31 11.71
CA SER A 9 6.56 -10.73 11.72
C SER A 9 7.01 -10.22 10.35
N ILE A 10 6.54 -10.85 9.27
CA ILE A 10 6.81 -10.45 7.88
C ILE A 10 5.78 -9.40 7.39
N THR A 11 4.50 -9.58 7.67
CA THR A 11 3.43 -8.73 7.11
C THR A 11 3.12 -7.46 7.90
N THR A 12 3.43 -7.40 9.20
CA THR A 12 3.21 -6.20 10.04
C THR A 12 4.11 -5.03 9.65
N PRO A 13 5.43 -5.19 9.39
CA PRO A 13 6.28 -4.09 8.90
C PRO A 13 5.76 -3.49 7.60
N LEU A 14 5.36 -4.34 6.64
CA LEU A 14 4.70 -3.91 5.39
C LEU A 14 3.41 -3.14 5.70
N SER A 15 2.53 -3.68 6.54
CA SER A 15 1.25 -3.05 6.88
C SER A 15 1.42 -1.67 7.53
N ASN A 16 2.41 -1.51 8.41
CA ASN A 16 2.73 -0.25 9.07
C ASN A 16 3.29 0.78 8.07
N TYR A 17 4.24 0.36 7.20
CA TYR A 17 4.80 1.22 6.16
C TYR A 17 3.71 1.69 5.18
N LEU A 18 2.86 0.78 4.71
CA LEU A 18 1.75 1.06 3.79
C LEU A 18 0.65 1.97 4.35
N GLN A 19 0.64 2.22 5.67
CA GLN A 19 -0.31 3.10 6.35
C GLN A 19 0.27 4.47 6.75
N ASN A 20 1.57 4.69 6.54
CA ASN A 20 2.23 5.96 6.82
C ASN A 20 1.72 7.05 5.85
N PRO A 21 1.35 8.27 6.32
CA PRO A 21 0.96 9.38 5.44
C PRO A 21 2.08 9.83 4.48
N ALA A 22 3.36 9.70 4.89
CA ALA A 22 4.52 10.11 4.09
C ALA A 22 5.13 8.90 3.35
N ILE A 23 4.36 8.29 2.44
CA ILE A 23 4.76 7.06 1.74
C ILE A 23 5.41 7.34 0.38
N ASP A 24 6.60 6.77 0.17
CA ASP A 24 7.23 6.71 -1.15
C ASP A 24 6.68 5.51 -1.94
N PHE A 25 6.14 5.77 -3.13
CA PHE A 25 5.55 4.78 -4.04
C PHE A 25 6.55 3.70 -4.48
N ILE A 26 7.80 4.08 -4.75
CA ILE A 26 8.85 3.16 -5.22
C ILE A 26 9.25 2.22 -4.08
N GLN A 27 9.52 2.78 -2.91
CA GLN A 27 9.88 2.01 -1.72
C GLN A 27 8.73 1.10 -1.24
N ALA A 28 7.47 1.54 -1.39
CA ALA A 28 6.31 0.70 -1.14
C ALA A 28 6.31 -0.54 -2.04
N ILE A 29 6.53 -0.38 -3.35
CA ILE A 29 6.56 -1.51 -4.31
C ILE A 29 7.76 -2.41 -4.07
N HIS A 30 8.93 -1.87 -3.71
CA HIS A 30 10.08 -2.67 -3.31
C HIS A 30 9.74 -3.53 -2.08
N LEU A 31 9.18 -2.93 -1.02
CA LEU A 31 8.81 -3.63 0.21
C LEU A 31 7.73 -4.70 -0.03
N ILE A 32 6.75 -4.44 -0.91
CA ILE A 32 5.74 -5.43 -1.33
C ILE A 32 6.42 -6.64 -1.99
N LYS A 33 7.39 -6.41 -2.90
CA LYS A 33 8.13 -7.49 -3.59
C LYS A 33 8.98 -8.31 -2.62
N VAL A 34 9.68 -7.67 -1.68
CA VAL A 34 10.44 -8.36 -0.63
C VAL A 34 9.53 -9.19 0.26
N THR A 35 8.41 -8.62 0.72
CA THR A 35 7.43 -9.34 1.57
C THR A 35 6.81 -10.53 0.83
N ARG A 36 6.47 -10.37 -0.46
CA ARG A 36 6.00 -11.46 -1.33
C ARG A 36 7.03 -12.58 -1.41
N GLN A 37 8.30 -12.24 -1.68
CA GLN A 37 9.38 -13.22 -1.79
C GLN A 37 9.56 -13.99 -0.48
N GLN A 38 9.61 -13.31 0.67
CA GLN A 38 9.73 -13.94 1.99
C GLN A 38 8.59 -14.94 2.28
N ILE A 39 7.34 -14.59 1.93
CA ILE A 39 6.19 -15.50 2.08
C ILE A 39 6.28 -16.68 1.10
N GLN A 40 6.80 -16.46 -0.11
CA GLN A 40 7.03 -17.50 -1.10
C GLN A 40 8.20 -18.43 -0.71
N ASP A 41 9.23 -17.92 -0.03
CA ASP A 41 10.33 -18.70 0.54
C ASP A 41 9.85 -19.55 1.72
N LEU A 42 9.03 -19.00 2.63
CA LEU A 42 8.35 -19.77 3.68
C LEU A 42 7.49 -20.91 3.14
N ARG A 43 6.94 -20.75 1.94
CA ARG A 43 6.16 -21.78 1.23
C ARG A 43 7.05 -22.83 0.53
N ALA A 44 8.24 -22.44 0.11
CA ALA A 44 9.19 -23.28 -0.64
C ALA A 44 10.15 -24.06 0.27
N MET A 45 10.40 -23.58 1.50
CA MET A 45 11.23 -24.25 2.49
C MET A 45 10.70 -25.65 2.79
N LYS A 46 11.61 -26.64 2.92
CA LYS A 46 11.23 -28.07 3.04
C LYS A 46 10.25 -28.28 4.19
N THR A 47 9.14 -28.95 3.87
CA THR A 47 7.95 -29.09 4.72
C THR A 47 8.29 -29.53 6.15
N GLU A 48 9.17 -30.53 6.30
CA GLU A 48 9.37 -31.28 7.55
C GLU A 48 9.97 -30.45 8.68
N SER A 49 11.13 -29.82 8.49
CA SER A 49 11.80 -29.09 9.57
C SER A 49 11.03 -27.86 10.04
N VAL A 50 10.30 -27.18 9.14
CA VAL A 50 9.58 -25.95 9.50
C VAL A 50 8.35 -26.24 10.35
N TYR A 51 7.60 -27.34 10.09
CA TYR A 51 6.49 -27.70 10.96
C TYR A 51 6.97 -28.33 12.27
N GLU A 52 8.05 -29.12 12.30
CA GLU A 52 8.55 -29.67 13.56
C GLU A 52 9.08 -28.57 14.49
N ASN A 53 9.76 -27.56 13.95
CA ASN A 53 10.12 -26.35 14.71
C ASN A 53 8.87 -25.61 15.22
N LEU A 54 7.81 -25.49 14.40
CA LEU A 54 6.55 -24.86 14.82
C LEU A 54 5.87 -25.62 15.97
N PHE A 55 5.77 -26.96 15.85
CA PHE A 55 5.12 -27.80 16.85
C PHE A 55 5.94 -27.89 18.15
N THR A 56 7.27 -27.95 18.06
CA THR A 56 8.15 -27.90 19.24
C THR A 56 8.11 -26.54 19.94
N GLU A 57 8.12 -25.42 19.20
CA GLU A 57 7.88 -24.09 19.78
C GLU A 57 6.53 -24.01 20.51
N THR A 58 5.46 -24.57 19.94
CA THR A 58 4.15 -24.57 20.61
C THR A 58 4.11 -25.47 21.85
N LYS A 59 4.79 -26.63 21.83
CA LYS A 59 4.92 -27.52 23.00
C LYS A 59 5.62 -26.80 24.15
N LEU A 60 6.80 -26.24 23.89
CA LEU A 60 7.56 -25.44 24.86
C LEU A 60 6.76 -24.26 25.42
N PHE A 61 5.92 -23.61 24.60
CA PHE A 61 5.05 -22.54 25.06
C PHE A 61 3.90 -23.04 25.95
N CYS A 62 3.28 -24.19 25.63
CA CYS A 62 2.24 -24.80 26.46
C CYS A 62 2.81 -25.26 27.81
N GLU A 63 3.96 -25.92 27.81
CA GLU A 63 4.72 -26.31 29.01
C GLU A 63 5.05 -25.09 29.88
N ALA A 64 5.50 -23.98 29.28
CA ALA A 64 5.82 -22.75 29.99
C ALA A 64 4.60 -21.96 30.51
N GLN A 65 3.36 -22.41 30.22
CA GLN A 65 2.11 -21.74 30.60
C GLN A 65 1.13 -22.66 31.35
N ASP A 66 1.57 -23.86 31.77
CA ASP A 66 0.73 -24.89 32.42
C ASP A 66 -0.58 -25.19 31.65
N LEU A 67 -0.49 -25.27 30.31
CA LEU A 67 -1.63 -25.59 29.43
C LEU A 67 -1.67 -27.09 29.13
N GLU A 68 -2.86 -27.70 29.27
CA GLU A 68 -3.06 -29.10 28.86
C GLU A 68 -2.81 -29.29 27.36
N GLU A 69 -1.88 -30.17 27.01
CA GLU A 69 -1.66 -30.55 25.62
C GLU A 69 -2.75 -31.53 25.16
N HIS A 70 -3.31 -31.27 23.98
CA HIS A 70 -4.22 -32.17 23.29
C HIS A 70 -3.71 -32.40 21.86
N ASP A 71 -3.45 -33.66 21.53
CA ASP A 71 -3.09 -34.06 20.16
C ASP A 71 -4.21 -33.74 19.17
N LEU A 72 -3.82 -33.43 17.93
CA LEU A 72 -4.76 -33.19 16.85
C LEU A 72 -5.55 -34.47 16.53
N ALA A 73 -6.88 -34.40 16.61
CA ALA A 73 -7.75 -35.55 16.44
C ALA A 73 -7.55 -36.26 15.07
N ASP A 74 -7.16 -37.53 15.13
CA ASP A 74 -7.08 -38.41 13.97
C ASP A 74 -8.48 -38.67 13.40
N VAL A 75 -8.68 -38.25 12.15
CA VAL A 75 -9.95 -38.45 11.45
C VAL A 75 -9.84 -39.69 10.58
N ARG A 76 -10.78 -40.62 10.78
CA ARG A 76 -10.89 -41.86 10.01
C ARG A 76 -10.91 -41.60 8.51
N THR A 77 -9.86 -42.00 7.81
CA THR A 77 -9.79 -41.94 6.34
C THR A 77 -10.78 -42.94 5.73
N SER A 78 -11.73 -42.48 4.92
CA SER A 78 -12.54 -43.36 4.09
C SER A 78 -11.72 -43.86 2.90
N ARG A 79 -11.69 -45.18 2.67
CA ARG A 79 -10.97 -45.83 1.56
C ARG A 79 -11.99 -46.43 0.59
N LYS A 80 -11.84 -46.14 -0.70
CA LYS A 80 -12.55 -46.89 -1.75
C LYS A 80 -11.91 -48.27 -1.93
N LYS A 81 -12.72 -49.28 -2.24
CA LYS A 81 -12.22 -50.62 -2.55
C LYS A 81 -11.49 -50.60 -3.89
N LYS A 82 -10.24 -51.05 -3.90
CA LYS A 82 -9.44 -51.22 -5.11
C LYS A 82 -10.05 -52.30 -6.00
N MET A 83 -10.18 -52.02 -7.30
CA MET A 83 -10.75 -52.94 -8.28
C MET A 83 -9.67 -53.82 -8.93
N SER A 84 -10.08 -54.95 -9.49
CA SER A 84 -9.15 -55.88 -10.14
C SER A 84 -8.51 -55.21 -11.37
N GLY A 85 -7.18 -55.25 -11.47
CA GLY A 85 -6.41 -54.58 -12.52
C GLY A 85 -5.89 -53.18 -12.16
N GLU A 86 -6.35 -52.57 -11.06
CA GLU A 86 -5.76 -51.31 -10.59
C GLU A 86 -4.39 -51.55 -9.94
N ILE A 87 -3.43 -50.67 -10.22
CA ILE A 87 -2.05 -50.76 -9.69
C ILE A 87 -1.88 -49.84 -8.49
N SER A 88 -2.32 -48.58 -8.57
CA SER A 88 -2.23 -47.60 -7.48
C SER A 88 -3.44 -47.63 -6.54
N SER A 89 -3.26 -47.14 -5.33
CA SER A 89 -4.32 -46.84 -4.36
C SER A 89 -4.44 -45.33 -4.16
N ASP A 90 -5.59 -44.87 -3.66
CA ASP A 90 -5.86 -43.46 -3.35
C ASP A 90 -4.95 -42.95 -2.22
N GLU A 91 -3.94 -42.14 -2.54
CA GLU A 91 -2.98 -41.59 -1.58
C GLU A 91 -3.62 -40.42 -0.80
N ARG A 92 -4.06 -40.71 0.43
CA ARG A 92 -4.64 -39.71 1.34
C ARG A 92 -3.73 -39.43 2.51
N ILE A 93 -3.63 -38.15 2.86
CA ILE A 93 -2.96 -37.70 4.08
C ILE A 93 -3.56 -38.43 5.28
N THR A 94 -2.70 -39.13 6.03
CA THR A 94 -3.12 -39.95 7.17
C THR A 94 -2.77 -39.29 8.51
N SER A 95 -1.67 -38.55 8.61
CA SER A 95 -1.27 -37.86 9.86
C SER A 95 -2.00 -36.52 10.03
N ALA A 96 -2.57 -36.30 11.22
CA ALA A 96 -3.29 -35.07 11.54
C ALA A 96 -2.40 -33.81 11.43
N ASN A 97 -1.13 -33.90 11.83
CA ASN A 97 -0.15 -32.79 11.76
C ASN A 97 0.13 -32.35 10.31
N TYR A 98 0.42 -33.29 9.40
CA TYR A 98 0.68 -32.97 7.99
C TYR A 98 -0.57 -32.41 7.29
N ARG A 99 -1.77 -32.91 7.68
CA ARG A 99 -3.04 -32.36 7.22
C ARG A 99 -3.23 -30.91 7.65
N TYR A 100 -2.99 -30.58 8.91
CA TYR A 100 -3.04 -29.19 9.39
C TYR A 100 -2.08 -28.28 8.60
N VAL A 101 -0.85 -28.73 8.35
CA VAL A 101 0.12 -27.98 7.54
C VAL A 101 -0.39 -27.74 6.12
N CYS A 102 -1.00 -28.74 5.48
CA CYS A 102 -1.47 -28.62 4.10
C CYS A 102 -2.78 -27.84 3.96
N GLU A 103 -3.79 -28.15 4.78
CA GLU A 103 -5.14 -27.58 4.67
C GLU A 103 -5.28 -26.21 5.37
N VAL A 104 -4.47 -25.92 6.39
CA VAL A 104 -4.54 -24.65 7.14
C VAL A 104 -3.35 -23.75 6.83
N TYR A 105 -2.11 -24.19 7.10
CA TYR A 105 -0.94 -23.30 6.99
C TYR A 105 -0.67 -22.89 5.54
N ARG A 106 -0.55 -23.86 4.62
CA ARG A 106 -0.27 -23.57 3.19
C ARG A 106 -1.42 -22.83 2.53
N CYS A 107 -2.68 -23.21 2.79
CA CYS A 107 -3.83 -22.46 2.30
C CYS A 107 -3.86 -21.02 2.82
N SER A 108 -3.42 -20.76 4.06
CA SER A 108 -3.30 -19.39 4.59
C SER A 108 -2.24 -18.58 3.83
N LEU A 109 -1.05 -19.15 3.58
CA LEU A 109 0.00 -18.49 2.79
C LEU A 109 -0.45 -18.24 1.34
N ASP A 110 -1.11 -19.21 0.70
CA ASP A 110 -1.62 -19.10 -0.67
C ASP A 110 -2.70 -18.02 -0.80
N VAL A 111 -3.59 -17.90 0.19
CA VAL A 111 -4.56 -16.80 0.25
C VAL A 111 -3.87 -15.45 0.41
N ILE A 112 -2.83 -15.34 1.25
CA ILE A 112 -2.10 -14.08 1.44
C ILE A 112 -1.38 -13.67 0.14
N LEU A 113 -0.69 -14.60 -0.53
CA LEU A 113 -0.03 -14.35 -1.81
C LEU A 113 -1.03 -13.92 -2.89
N SER A 114 -2.15 -14.64 -3.03
CA SER A 114 -3.22 -14.27 -3.97
C SER A 114 -3.78 -12.88 -3.68
N LYS A 115 -3.98 -12.51 -2.41
CA LYS A 115 -4.55 -11.20 -2.04
C LYS A 115 -3.55 -10.06 -2.21
N LEU A 116 -2.24 -10.31 -2.09
CA LEU A 116 -1.21 -9.34 -2.48
C LEU A 116 -1.22 -9.12 -3.99
N ASP A 117 -1.29 -10.18 -4.78
CA ASP A 117 -1.33 -10.13 -6.25
C ASP A 117 -2.59 -9.41 -6.78
N ASP A 118 -3.76 -9.79 -6.27
CA ASP A 118 -5.03 -9.15 -6.59
C ASP A 118 -4.97 -7.62 -6.37
N ARG A 119 -4.32 -7.18 -5.29
CA ARG A 119 -4.26 -5.78 -4.87
C ARG A 119 -3.20 -4.96 -5.60
N PHE A 120 -2.07 -5.57 -5.96
CA PHE A 120 -0.89 -4.84 -6.45
C PHE A 120 -0.52 -5.09 -7.91
N SER A 121 -1.15 -6.05 -8.60
CA SER A 121 -0.94 -6.34 -10.04
C SER A 121 -0.93 -5.09 -10.94
N GLY A 122 -1.85 -4.14 -10.73
CA GLY A 122 -1.90 -2.88 -11.49
C GLY A 122 -0.73 -1.92 -11.22
N SER A 123 -0.20 -1.93 -9.99
CA SER A 123 0.88 -1.02 -9.57
C SER A 123 2.22 -1.31 -10.26
N GLU A 124 2.46 -2.56 -10.68
CA GLU A 124 3.69 -2.94 -11.37
C GLU A 124 3.84 -2.29 -12.75
N ASN A 125 2.74 -2.07 -13.47
CA ASN A 125 2.80 -1.45 -14.79
C ASN A 125 3.11 0.05 -14.67
N ILE A 126 2.50 0.71 -13.69
CA ILE A 126 2.80 2.10 -13.34
C ILE A 126 4.26 2.24 -12.88
N PHE A 127 4.76 1.29 -12.09
CA PHE A 127 6.18 1.22 -11.72
C PHE A 127 7.10 1.00 -12.92
N LYS A 128 6.75 0.17 -13.90
CA LYS A 128 7.56 -0.02 -15.13
C LYS A 128 7.67 1.28 -15.92
N GLU A 129 6.59 2.04 -16.07
CA GLU A 129 6.60 3.34 -16.75
C GLU A 129 7.47 4.37 -16.00
N PHE A 130 7.31 4.49 -14.67
CA PHE A 130 8.12 5.39 -13.86
C PHE A 130 9.55 4.89 -13.59
N SER A 131 9.87 3.63 -13.90
CA SER A 131 11.24 3.10 -13.71
C SER A 131 12.29 3.85 -14.52
N LEU A 132 11.89 4.48 -15.63
CA LEU A 132 12.73 5.33 -16.46
C LEU A 132 13.17 6.64 -15.77
N LEU A 133 12.52 7.01 -14.66
CA LEU A 133 12.79 8.23 -13.89
C LEU A 133 13.53 7.95 -12.56
N LEU A 134 13.95 6.72 -12.28
CA LEU A 134 14.85 6.45 -11.16
C LEU A 134 16.29 6.88 -11.48
N PRO A 135 17.05 7.47 -10.54
CA PRO A 135 18.47 7.80 -10.71
C PRO A 135 19.33 6.63 -11.22
N GLU A 136 19.17 5.43 -10.65
CA GLU A 136 19.81 4.18 -11.13
C GLU A 136 19.67 3.99 -12.65
N ARG A 137 18.48 4.32 -13.19
CA ARG A 137 18.14 4.18 -14.61
C ARG A 137 18.46 5.42 -15.42
N LEU A 138 18.85 6.54 -14.82
CA LEU A 138 19.42 7.69 -15.51
C LEU A 138 20.94 7.50 -15.67
N GLU A 139 21.61 6.98 -14.64
CA GLU A 139 23.06 6.70 -14.65
C GLU A 139 23.45 5.52 -15.55
N LEU A 140 22.71 4.40 -15.49
CA LEU A 140 22.94 3.25 -16.38
C LEU A 140 22.64 3.56 -17.86
N ASN A 141 21.97 4.66 -18.14
CA ASN A 141 21.50 5.02 -19.47
C ASN A 141 22.35 6.15 -20.08
N LYS A 142 23.53 5.77 -20.62
CA LYS A 142 24.10 6.42 -21.81
C LYS A 142 23.19 6.15 -23.03
N VAL A 143 21.93 6.60 -22.97
CA VAL A 143 20.85 6.15 -23.86
C VAL A 143 20.79 6.98 -25.13
N SER A 144 20.66 6.26 -26.25
CA SER A 144 20.33 6.83 -27.54
C SER A 144 18.95 7.52 -27.51
N PRO A 145 18.76 8.63 -28.22
CA PRO A 145 17.65 9.57 -28.00
C PRO A 145 16.24 8.97 -28.06
N ASN A 146 16.05 7.88 -28.80
CA ASN A 146 14.74 7.38 -29.26
C ASN A 146 13.81 6.84 -28.15
N LYS A 147 14.28 6.61 -26.92
CA LYS A 147 13.39 6.19 -25.80
C LYS A 147 12.70 7.37 -25.11
N PHE A 148 13.31 8.56 -25.13
CA PHE A 148 12.73 9.74 -24.50
C PHE A 148 11.56 10.30 -25.32
N ASP A 149 11.62 10.18 -26.66
CA ASP A 149 10.55 10.61 -27.58
C ASP A 149 9.17 10.02 -27.26
N TYR A 150 9.12 8.77 -26.77
CA TYR A 150 7.85 8.14 -26.40
C TYR A 150 7.22 8.79 -25.16
N LEU A 151 8.03 9.08 -24.14
CA LEU A 151 7.58 9.82 -22.95
C LEU A 151 7.21 11.27 -23.29
N VAL A 152 7.97 11.93 -24.15
CA VAL A 152 7.67 13.28 -24.64
C VAL A 152 6.35 13.29 -25.43
N ASN A 153 6.10 12.31 -26.29
CA ASN A 153 4.82 12.20 -27.02
C ASN A 153 3.63 11.91 -26.08
N CYS A 154 3.78 11.03 -25.08
CA CYS A 154 2.73 10.79 -24.09
C CYS A 154 2.45 12.02 -23.21
N ALA A 155 3.48 12.75 -22.79
CA ALA A 155 3.31 13.99 -22.02
C ALA A 155 2.68 15.11 -22.86
N THR A 156 3.17 15.33 -24.09
CA THR A 156 2.66 16.40 -24.98
C THR A 156 1.23 16.14 -25.45
N ALA A 157 0.84 14.89 -25.72
CA ALA A 157 -0.54 14.54 -26.10
C ALA A 157 -1.58 14.92 -25.03
N ASN A 158 -1.23 14.83 -23.75
CA ASN A 158 -2.06 15.31 -22.64
C ASN A 158 -1.93 16.83 -22.43
N TYR A 159 -0.74 17.40 -22.61
CA TYR A 159 -0.49 18.83 -22.46
C TYR A 159 -1.27 19.69 -23.47
N ILE A 160 -1.35 19.26 -24.73
CA ILE A 160 -2.08 19.95 -25.81
C ILE A 160 -3.60 20.03 -25.52
N LYS A 161 -4.19 18.98 -24.90
CA LYS A 161 -5.59 19.02 -24.47
C LYS A 161 -5.84 20.01 -23.33
N MET A 162 -4.83 20.30 -22.50
CA MET A 162 -4.97 21.17 -21.33
C MET A 162 -4.67 22.64 -21.64
N GLN A 163 -3.72 22.94 -22.54
CA GLN A 163 -3.32 24.32 -22.86
C GLN A 163 -4.32 25.13 -23.69
N SER A 164 -5.33 24.51 -24.30
CA SER A 164 -6.35 25.21 -25.12
C SER A 164 -7.18 26.26 -24.36
N LYS A 165 -7.04 26.39 -23.02
CA LYS A 165 -7.81 27.34 -22.21
C LYS A 165 -7.05 28.53 -21.61
N HIS A 166 -5.72 28.52 -21.48
CA HIS A 166 -5.01 29.66 -20.87
C HIS A 166 -3.72 30.07 -21.60
N SER A 167 -3.64 31.39 -21.80
CA SER A 167 -2.73 32.07 -22.73
C SER A 167 -1.42 32.52 -22.07
N LYS A 168 -0.31 32.30 -22.78
CA LYS A 168 0.92 33.13 -22.89
C LYS A 168 1.41 33.87 -21.63
N HIS A 169 2.59 33.49 -21.13
CA HIS A 169 3.71 34.45 -21.10
C HIS A 169 5.08 33.74 -21.13
N THR A 170 6.05 34.39 -21.76
CA THR A 170 7.49 34.05 -21.77
C THR A 170 8.25 34.94 -20.78
N ILE A 171 9.41 34.46 -20.30
CA ILE A 171 10.67 35.15 -19.91
C ILE A 171 11.57 34.02 -19.36
N ASN A 172 12.55 33.52 -20.11
CA ASN A 172 13.93 34.01 -20.34
C ASN A 172 14.88 33.73 -19.17
N THR A 173 16.01 33.09 -19.49
CA THR A 173 17.02 32.55 -18.56
C THR A 173 18.04 33.60 -18.11
N ASN A 174 18.77 33.30 -17.03
CA ASN A 174 20.25 33.33 -16.93
C ASN A 174 20.68 33.38 -15.44
N ASP A 175 21.37 32.34 -14.93
CA ASP A 175 22.81 32.37 -14.65
C ASP A 175 23.28 31.08 -13.94
N LEU A 176 24.58 30.78 -14.06
CA LEU A 176 25.26 29.53 -13.68
C LEU A 176 26.43 29.80 -12.71
N SER A 177 27.06 28.74 -12.19
CA SER A 177 28.27 28.69 -11.34
C SER A 177 28.06 29.14 -9.88
N ASP A 178 28.75 28.67 -8.83
CA ASP A 178 29.64 27.51 -8.54
C ASP A 178 29.91 27.52 -6.99
N GLN A 179 30.51 26.55 -6.27
CA GLN A 179 31.23 25.29 -6.56
C GLN A 179 31.35 24.38 -5.28
N ASN A 180 31.93 23.18 -5.44
CA ASN A 180 32.75 22.38 -4.50
C ASN A 180 32.14 21.65 -3.26
N ASP A 181 31.96 20.33 -3.45
CA ASP A 181 32.72 19.21 -2.83
C ASP A 181 32.95 19.12 -1.29
N THR A 182 32.49 18.00 -0.70
CA THR A 182 33.29 17.09 0.16
C THR A 182 32.71 15.66 0.20
N ASP A 183 33.44 14.72 -0.39
CA ASP A 183 33.78 13.35 0.05
C ASP A 183 32.79 12.41 0.80
N SER A 184 32.46 11.32 0.09
CA SER A 184 32.38 9.90 0.53
C SER A 184 31.61 9.46 1.78
N ASP A 185 30.57 8.65 1.56
CA ASP A 185 30.40 7.36 2.27
C ASP A 185 29.74 6.34 1.33
N ASP A 186 30.33 5.15 1.17
CA ASP A 186 29.89 4.09 0.24
C ASP A 186 28.73 3.26 0.83
N SER A 187 27.67 3.94 1.22
CA SER A 187 26.33 3.35 1.17
C SER A 187 25.67 3.76 -0.15
N GLU A 188 25.06 2.82 -0.87
CA GLU A 188 24.11 3.16 -1.94
C GLU A 188 22.93 3.92 -1.32
N GLU A 189 23.07 5.23 -1.16
CA GLU A 189 21.98 6.09 -0.71
C GLU A 189 20.85 5.95 -1.71
N ILE A 190 19.79 5.26 -1.32
CA ILE A 190 18.60 5.08 -2.15
C ILE A 190 18.00 6.48 -2.34
N ILE A 191 18.33 7.11 -3.46
CA ILE A 191 17.93 8.49 -3.77
C ILE A 191 16.41 8.53 -3.91
N HIS A 192 15.74 8.87 -2.81
CA HIS A 192 14.30 8.96 -2.76
C HIS A 192 13.77 9.95 -3.80
N VAL A 193 12.72 9.56 -4.52
CA VAL A 193 12.13 10.43 -5.54
C VAL A 193 11.54 11.71 -4.93
N THR A 194 11.15 11.66 -3.65
CA THR A 194 10.78 12.85 -2.86
C THR A 194 11.96 13.80 -2.64
N ALA A 195 13.18 13.30 -2.47
CA ALA A 195 14.40 14.11 -2.36
C ALA A 195 14.72 14.81 -3.69
N ILE A 196 14.65 14.09 -4.82
CA ILE A 196 14.81 14.64 -6.17
C ILE A 196 13.77 15.74 -6.43
N TYR A 197 12.50 15.47 -6.10
CA TYR A 197 11.43 16.46 -6.23
C TYR A 197 11.71 17.72 -5.38
N SER A 198 12.22 17.55 -4.15
CA SER A 198 12.61 18.68 -3.29
C SER A 198 13.79 19.48 -3.86
N ALA A 199 14.77 18.82 -4.50
CA ALA A 199 15.90 19.47 -5.15
C ALA A 199 15.45 20.25 -6.40
N LEU A 200 14.61 19.67 -7.25
CA LEU A 200 14.02 20.35 -8.42
C LEU A 200 13.19 21.59 -8.02
N CYS A 201 12.48 21.53 -6.88
CA CYS A 201 11.80 22.69 -6.30
C CYS A 201 12.80 23.78 -5.87
N LYS A 202 13.86 23.42 -5.14
CA LYS A 202 14.90 24.36 -4.68
C LYS A 202 15.65 25.02 -5.83
N MET A 203 15.94 24.28 -6.90
CA MET A 203 16.66 24.75 -8.09
C MET A 203 15.77 25.49 -9.11
N GLY A 204 14.48 25.70 -8.83
CA GLY A 204 13.58 26.46 -9.70
C GLY A 204 13.33 25.84 -11.09
N MET A 205 13.65 24.55 -11.29
CA MET A 205 13.66 23.92 -12.62
C MET A 205 12.27 23.72 -13.26
N VAL A 206 11.19 24.15 -12.58
CA VAL A 206 9.81 24.14 -13.07
C VAL A 206 9.69 24.86 -14.42
N SER A 207 10.40 25.98 -14.60
CA SER A 207 10.38 26.77 -15.83
C SER A 207 11.19 26.13 -16.97
N ALA A 208 12.24 25.36 -16.64
CA ALA A 208 13.12 24.73 -17.63
C ALA A 208 12.57 23.38 -18.13
N PHE A 209 12.06 22.55 -17.21
CA PHE A 209 11.58 21.19 -17.51
C PHE A 209 10.20 20.91 -16.91
N PRO A 210 9.14 21.61 -17.35
CA PRO A 210 7.80 21.48 -16.79
C PRO A 210 7.24 20.05 -16.88
N ASN A 211 7.54 19.31 -17.95
CA ASN A 211 7.09 17.92 -18.12
C ASN A 211 7.76 16.98 -17.11
N LEU A 212 9.07 17.15 -16.85
CA LEU A 212 9.81 16.34 -15.88
C LEU A 212 9.35 16.63 -14.45
N PHE A 213 9.14 17.92 -14.13
CA PHE A 213 8.57 18.33 -12.85
C PHE A 213 7.18 17.74 -12.60
N MET A 214 6.30 17.75 -13.60
CA MET A 214 4.96 17.16 -13.47
C MET A 214 4.98 15.64 -13.39
N ALA A 215 5.95 14.96 -14.01
CA ALA A 215 6.15 13.51 -13.84
C ALA A 215 6.57 13.16 -12.41
N TYR A 216 7.59 13.83 -11.86
CA TYR A 216 8.03 13.63 -10.47
C TYR A 216 6.95 14.01 -9.45
N LYS A 217 6.22 15.11 -9.69
CA LYS A 217 5.06 15.48 -8.87
C LYS A 217 3.99 14.38 -8.92
N GLY A 218 3.71 13.83 -10.10
CA GLY A 218 2.79 12.72 -10.32
C GLY A 218 3.14 11.52 -9.44
N ILE A 219 4.39 11.05 -9.51
CA ILE A 219 4.91 9.94 -8.67
C ILE A 219 4.70 10.25 -7.18
N CYS A 220 5.09 11.44 -6.71
CA CYS A 220 4.97 11.83 -5.30
C CYS A 220 3.51 11.95 -4.82
N THR A 221 2.55 12.16 -5.73
CA THR A 221 1.11 12.25 -5.40
C THR A 221 0.35 10.94 -5.58
N LEU A 222 0.97 9.90 -6.16
CA LEU A 222 0.30 8.65 -6.46
C LEU A 222 0.24 7.75 -5.21
N PRO A 223 -0.94 7.45 -4.65
CA PRO A 223 -1.01 6.55 -3.51
C PRO A 223 -0.66 5.11 -3.95
N PRO A 224 0.34 4.45 -3.35
CA PRO A 224 0.64 3.05 -3.65
C PRO A 224 -0.43 2.09 -3.10
N THR A 225 -1.36 2.55 -2.27
CA THR A 225 -2.43 1.72 -1.71
C THR A 225 -3.77 2.44 -1.63
N SER A 226 -4.84 1.65 -1.65
CA SER A 226 -6.21 2.06 -1.34
C SER A 226 -6.49 2.20 0.16
N ALA A 227 -5.50 2.14 1.06
CA ALA A 227 -5.74 2.07 2.51
C ALA A 227 -6.48 3.30 3.07
N THR A 228 -6.24 4.50 2.51
CA THR A 228 -6.99 5.72 2.85
C THR A 228 -8.44 5.64 2.41
N ALA A 229 -8.70 5.17 1.18
CA ALA A 229 -10.06 4.95 0.67
C ALA A 229 -10.81 3.86 1.48
N GLU A 230 -10.15 2.75 1.80
CA GLU A 230 -10.69 1.67 2.65
C GLU A 230 -11.05 2.18 4.06
N ARG A 231 -10.20 3.05 4.66
CA ARG A 231 -10.49 3.72 5.93
C ARG A 231 -11.75 4.59 5.82
N CYS A 232 -11.89 5.37 4.73
CA CYS A 232 -13.11 6.14 4.45
C CYS A 232 -14.33 5.22 4.30
N PHE A 233 -14.26 4.13 3.53
CA PHE A 233 -15.37 3.19 3.39
C PHE A 233 -15.74 2.47 4.71
N SER A 234 -14.77 2.23 5.59
CA SER A 234 -15.03 1.73 6.94
C SER A 234 -15.83 2.73 7.78
N LYS A 235 -15.48 4.02 7.74
CA LYS A 235 -16.28 5.11 8.36
C LYS A 235 -17.67 5.22 7.71
N LEU A 236 -17.77 5.12 6.38
CA LEU A 236 -19.05 5.14 5.65
C LEU A 236 -20.00 4.03 6.13
N LYS A 237 -19.47 2.82 6.38
CA LYS A 237 -20.24 1.68 6.91
C LYS A 237 -20.81 1.92 8.31
N LEU A 238 -20.11 2.71 9.14
CA LEU A 238 -20.61 3.14 10.46
C LEU A 238 -21.67 4.24 10.37
N ILE A 239 -21.54 5.16 9.41
CA ILE A 239 -22.50 6.27 9.21
C ILE A 239 -23.80 5.77 8.56
N LYS A 240 -23.68 4.96 7.50
CA LYS A 240 -24.78 4.46 6.66
C LYS A 240 -25.24 3.08 7.13
N THR A 241 -25.86 3.03 8.30
CA THR A 241 -26.48 1.82 8.86
C THR A 241 -27.82 1.49 8.21
N LYS A 242 -28.35 0.27 8.44
CA LYS A 242 -29.65 -0.18 7.90
C LYS A 242 -30.83 0.75 8.27
N LEU A 243 -30.77 1.41 9.44
CA LEU A 243 -31.76 2.37 9.92
C LEU A 243 -31.55 3.80 9.37
N ARG A 244 -30.40 4.07 8.74
CA ARG A 244 -30.01 5.37 8.14
C ARG A 244 -29.83 5.26 6.62
N SER A 245 -30.55 4.35 5.97
CA SER A 245 -30.47 4.11 4.53
C SER A 245 -30.92 5.31 3.68
N THR A 246 -31.78 6.18 4.22
CA THR A 246 -32.40 7.34 3.55
C THR A 246 -31.71 8.68 3.81
N VAL A 247 -30.47 8.69 4.34
CA VAL A 247 -29.70 9.93 4.52
C VAL A 247 -29.38 10.55 3.15
N GLY A 248 -29.83 11.79 2.93
CA GLY A 248 -29.55 12.54 1.70
C GLY A 248 -28.06 12.86 1.52
N GLU A 249 -27.62 12.89 0.27
CA GLU A 249 -26.22 13.02 -0.19
C GLU A 249 -25.43 14.10 0.55
N LYS A 250 -25.86 15.37 0.50
CA LYS A 250 -25.20 16.49 1.20
C LYS A 250 -24.95 16.25 2.70
N ARG A 251 -25.86 15.53 3.37
CA ARG A 251 -25.70 15.19 4.80
C ARG A 251 -24.72 14.03 4.99
N LEU A 252 -24.71 13.06 4.08
CA LEU A 252 -23.75 11.96 4.08
C LEU A 252 -22.33 12.48 3.86
N ASP A 253 -22.13 13.37 2.89
CA ASP A 253 -20.83 13.95 2.57
C ASP A 253 -20.26 14.76 3.73
N ASN A 254 -21.08 15.63 4.34
CA ASN A 254 -20.67 16.40 5.53
C ASN A 254 -20.32 15.50 6.72
N LEU A 255 -21.09 14.42 6.96
CA LEU A 255 -20.80 13.44 8.01
C LEU A 255 -19.52 12.65 7.72
N MET A 256 -19.27 12.31 6.45
CA MET A 256 -18.06 11.65 5.99
C MET A 256 -16.83 12.55 6.20
N LEU A 257 -16.92 13.82 5.82
CA LEU A 257 -15.83 14.79 5.96
C LEU A 257 -15.38 14.92 7.42
N VAL A 258 -16.33 15.08 8.35
CA VAL A 258 -16.05 15.14 9.80
C VAL A 258 -15.51 13.80 10.33
N SER A 259 -16.05 12.67 9.88
CA SER A 259 -15.66 11.34 10.40
C SER A 259 -14.32 10.82 9.89
N CYS A 260 -13.83 11.36 8.77
CA CYS A 260 -12.54 10.99 8.17
C CYS A 260 -11.38 11.90 8.62
N ASN A 261 -11.66 13.11 9.11
CA ASN A 261 -10.66 14.07 9.56
C ASN A 261 -10.87 14.42 11.05
N PRO A 262 -10.65 13.46 11.98
CA PRO A 262 -10.84 13.71 13.42
C PRO A 262 -9.84 14.72 13.99
N ASP A 263 -8.70 14.92 13.30
CA ASP A 263 -7.60 15.77 13.74
C ASP A 263 -7.84 17.27 13.46
N ILE A 264 -8.95 17.62 12.78
CA ILE A 264 -9.36 19.00 12.54
C ILE A 264 -10.26 19.44 13.70
N GLU A 265 -9.71 20.24 14.61
CA GLU A 265 -10.51 20.87 15.67
C GLU A 265 -11.54 21.84 15.07
N VAL A 266 -12.82 21.52 15.28
CA VAL A 266 -13.93 22.39 14.86
C VAL A 266 -14.33 23.27 16.04
N SER A 267 -14.06 24.57 15.92
CA SER A 267 -14.57 25.60 16.83
C SER A 267 -16.10 25.51 16.92
N ILE A 268 -16.59 25.14 18.10
CA ILE A 268 -18.03 24.98 18.38
C ILE A 268 -18.72 26.35 18.32
N GLU A 269 -18.05 27.40 18.80
CA GLU A 269 -18.56 28.78 18.76
C GLU A 269 -18.72 29.28 17.33
N ASP A 270 -17.75 29.04 16.44
CA ASP A 270 -17.88 29.40 15.02
C ASP A 270 -19.00 28.62 14.33
N ALA A 271 -19.19 27.34 14.68
CA ALA A 271 -20.31 26.54 14.17
C ALA A 271 -21.66 27.09 14.65
N ILE A 272 -21.78 27.50 15.91
CA ILE A 272 -22.98 28.12 16.51
C ILE A 272 -23.27 29.47 15.86
N ASN A 273 -22.28 30.35 15.77
CA ASN A 273 -22.40 31.68 15.16
C ASN A 273 -22.81 31.59 13.68
N LYS A 274 -22.20 30.65 12.94
CA LYS A 274 -22.54 30.38 11.54
C LYS A 274 -23.95 29.80 11.40
N PHE A 275 -24.37 28.90 12.28
CA PHE A 275 -25.74 28.38 12.28
C PHE A 275 -26.77 29.47 12.60
N ALA A 276 -26.49 30.34 13.57
CA ALA A 276 -27.38 31.45 13.92
C ALA A 276 -27.48 32.50 12.81
N SER A 277 -26.42 32.74 12.04
CA SER A 277 -26.45 33.64 10.85
C SER A 277 -27.46 33.20 9.78
N THR A 278 -27.92 31.95 9.80
CA THR A 278 -28.93 31.42 8.86
C THR A 278 -30.36 31.94 9.16
N SER A 279 -30.62 32.53 10.34
CA SER A 279 -31.96 33.03 10.70
C SER A 279 -31.91 34.19 11.70
N SER A 280 -32.62 35.28 11.38
CA SER A 280 -32.73 36.46 12.24
C SER A 280 -33.37 36.19 13.62
N VAL A 281 -34.08 35.07 13.78
CA VAL A 281 -34.60 34.62 15.07
C VAL A 281 -33.50 33.99 15.93
N LEU A 282 -32.64 33.15 15.33
CA LEU A 282 -31.52 32.50 16.02
C LEU A 282 -30.44 33.51 16.40
N GLN A 283 -30.14 34.46 15.50
CA GLN A 283 -29.18 35.52 15.77
C GLN A 283 -29.60 36.41 16.96
N LYS A 284 -30.90 36.67 17.12
CA LYS A 284 -31.42 37.36 18.32
C LYS A 284 -31.27 36.51 19.57
N ALA A 285 -31.56 35.21 19.50
CA ALA A 285 -31.44 34.31 20.65
C ALA A 285 -30.01 34.26 21.22
N LEU A 286 -28.97 34.35 20.38
CA LEU A 286 -27.57 34.42 20.85
C LEU A 286 -27.14 35.78 21.42
N MET A 287 -27.81 36.89 21.08
CA MET A 287 -27.45 38.22 21.62
C MET A 287 -28.15 38.56 22.97
N TYR A 288 -28.98 37.66 23.49
CA TYR A 288 -29.66 37.80 24.79
C TYR A 288 -29.33 36.64 25.75
N CYS A 289 -28.18 35.99 25.57
CA CYS A 289 -27.55 35.08 26.53
C CYS A 289 -26.28 35.72 27.10
#